data_AF-A0A0V1KV18-F1
#
_entry.id   AF-A0A0V1KV18-F1
#
_cell.length_a   1.000
_cell.length_b   1.000
_cell.length_c   1.000
_cell.angle_alpha   90.00
_cell.angle_beta   90.00
_cell.angle_gamma   90.00
#
_symmetry.space_group_name_H-M   'P 1'
#
loop_
_entity.id
_entity.type
_entity.pdbx_description
1 polymer ?
#
loop_
_entity_poly.entity_id
_entity_poly.type
_entity_poly.pdbx_seq_one_letter_code
_entity_poly.pdbx_strand_id
1 'polypeptide(L)'
;MVLSAMPDETVADLRDFLLNTLNLPDPFTTFKQPGLKRTLQTKDQRILQALTNEELNDDKPSQFLRRLQRLLGGASDDIVGSLFLRKLPLPIRTALLPFQDPPLMERAELTDQIAALQPTTAINAVSSDNGRFESRLERLKSLFEKFLQCRDQPADDHRHPRSSRSPTTDRRRWLSPT
;
A
#
# COMPACT_ATOMS: atom_id res chain seq x y z
N MET A 1 -34.99 7.52 -27.76
CA MET A 1 -34.78 6.09 -27.46
C MET A 1 -33.63 6.03 -26.45
N VAL A 2 -33.87 5.53 -25.23
CA VAL A 2 -32.94 5.68 -24.06
C VAL A 2 -31.53 5.10 -24.32
N LEU A 3 -31.41 4.13 -25.22
CA LEU A 3 -30.13 3.51 -25.58
C LEU A 3 -29.18 4.47 -26.29
N SER A 4 -29.67 5.50 -27.00
CA SER A 4 -28.79 6.46 -27.69
C SER A 4 -28.15 7.48 -26.74
N ALA A 5 -28.57 7.51 -25.47
CA ALA A 5 -28.00 8.40 -24.45
C ALA A 5 -26.87 7.73 -23.65
N MET A 6 -26.58 6.46 -23.93
CA MET A 6 -25.56 5.67 -23.23
C MET A 6 -24.27 5.59 -24.06
N PRO A 7 -23.08 5.54 -23.43
CA PRO A 7 -21.82 5.28 -24.12
C PRO A 7 -21.85 3.94 -24.87
N ASP A 8 -21.27 3.89 -26.07
CA ASP A 8 -21.30 2.70 -26.95
C ASP A 8 -20.75 1.44 -26.26
N GLU A 9 -19.72 1.61 -25.43
CA GLU A 9 -19.15 0.59 -24.53
C GLU A 9 -20.23 -0.05 -23.62
N THR A 10 -21.08 0.78 -23.01
CA THR A 10 -22.12 0.30 -22.10
C THR A 10 -23.29 -0.35 -22.85
N VAL A 11 -23.54 0.08 -24.09
CA VAL A 11 -24.55 -0.52 -24.97
C VAL A 11 -24.09 -1.91 -25.42
N ALA A 12 -22.80 -2.07 -25.73
CA ALA A 12 -22.20 -3.36 -26.06
C ALA A 12 -22.31 -4.35 -24.90
N ASP A 13 -21.93 -3.94 -23.68
CA ASP A 13 -22.03 -4.77 -22.47
C ASP A 13 -23.47 -5.21 -22.16
N LEU A 14 -24.46 -4.37 -22.50
CA LEU A 14 -25.87 -4.64 -22.29
C LEU A 14 -26.56 -5.34 -23.46
N ARG A 15 -25.91 -5.45 -24.64
CA ARG A 15 -26.54 -5.93 -25.89
C ARG A 15 -27.13 -7.33 -25.74
N ASP A 16 -26.35 -8.27 -25.22
CA ASP A 16 -26.79 -9.66 -25.06
C ASP A 16 -27.93 -9.79 -24.05
N PHE A 17 -27.96 -8.89 -23.06
CA PHE A 17 -29.04 -8.82 -22.10
C PHE A 17 -30.31 -8.22 -22.70
N LEU A 18 -30.16 -7.12 -23.44
CA LEU A 18 -31.25 -6.43 -24.11
C LEU A 18 -31.96 -7.40 -25.06
N LEU A 19 -31.22 -8.14 -25.87
CA LEU A 19 -31.76 -9.15 -26.78
C LEU A 19 -32.59 -10.22 -26.06
N ASN A 20 -32.16 -10.64 -24.87
CA ASN A 20 -32.92 -11.60 -24.06
C ASN A 20 -34.15 -10.99 -23.40
N THR A 21 -34.08 -9.75 -22.91
CA THR A 21 -35.19 -9.08 -22.21
C THR A 21 -36.33 -8.62 -23.12
N LEU A 22 -36.06 -8.35 -24.40
CA LEU A 22 -37.07 -7.89 -25.36
C LEU A 22 -38.13 -8.96 -25.70
N ASN A 23 -37.86 -10.24 -25.40
CA ASN A 23 -38.79 -11.34 -25.61
C ASN A 23 -39.74 -11.59 -24.41
N LEU A 24 -39.67 -10.77 -23.35
CA LEU A 24 -40.53 -10.90 -22.17
C LEU A 24 -41.73 -9.94 -22.22
N PRO A 25 -42.83 -10.26 -21.51
CA PRO A 25 -44.06 -9.45 -21.50
C PRO A 25 -43.87 -8.04 -20.90
N ASP A 26 -42.85 -7.82 -20.07
CA ASP A 26 -42.49 -6.48 -19.56
C ASP A 26 -40.97 -6.24 -19.66
N PRO A 27 -40.46 -5.89 -20.85
CA PRO A 27 -39.02 -5.76 -21.12
C PRO A 27 -38.35 -4.68 -20.27
N PHE A 28 -39.04 -3.56 -20.06
CA PHE A 28 -38.47 -2.39 -19.40
C PHE A 28 -38.28 -2.62 -17.90
N THR A 29 -39.29 -3.17 -17.23
CA THR A 29 -39.22 -3.47 -15.79
C THR A 29 -38.26 -4.62 -15.53
N THR A 30 -38.23 -5.62 -16.42
CA THR A 30 -37.29 -6.75 -16.36
C THR A 30 -35.85 -6.31 -16.62
N PHE A 31 -35.64 -5.31 -17.46
CA PHE A 31 -34.31 -4.76 -17.75
C PHE A 31 -33.78 -3.82 -16.67
N LYS A 32 -34.65 -3.02 -16.03
CA LYS A 32 -34.22 -1.96 -15.10
C LYS A 32 -33.28 -2.44 -13.99
N GLN A 33 -33.69 -3.46 -13.24
CA GLN A 33 -32.95 -3.93 -12.06
C GLN A 33 -31.63 -4.63 -12.44
N PRO A 34 -31.62 -5.61 -13.36
CA PRO A 34 -30.39 -6.32 -13.71
C PRO A 34 -29.48 -5.49 -14.61
N GLY A 35 -30.03 -4.59 -15.42
CA GLY A 35 -29.27 -3.61 -16.21
C GLY A 35 -28.48 -2.66 -15.31
N LEU A 36 -29.12 -2.06 -14.30
CA LEU A 36 -28.43 -1.26 -13.28
C LEU A 36 -27.35 -2.05 -12.56
N LYS A 37 -27.65 -3.28 -12.12
CA LYS A 37 -26.68 -4.14 -11.43
C LYS A 37 -25.46 -4.46 -12.29
N ARG A 38 -25.63 -4.77 -13.58
CA ARG A 38 -24.51 -5.01 -14.48
C ARG A 38 -23.68 -3.76 -14.72
N THR A 39 -24.31 -2.62 -14.99
CA THR A 39 -23.59 -1.35 -15.15
C THR A 39 -22.78 -0.99 -13.91
N LEU A 40 -23.31 -1.25 -12.71
CA LEU A 40 -22.60 -1.05 -11.45
C LEU A 40 -21.45 -2.06 -11.27
N GLN A 41 -21.67 -3.34 -11.56
CA GLN A 41 -20.61 -4.37 -11.54
C GLN A 41 -19.47 -4.01 -12.50
N THR A 42 -19.77 -3.51 -13.69
CA THR A 42 -18.75 -3.03 -14.64
C THR A 42 -17.97 -1.85 -14.07
N LYS A 43 -18.60 -0.95 -13.31
CA LYS A 43 -17.90 0.17 -12.67
C LYS A 43 -16.93 -0.30 -11.57
N ASP A 44 -17.36 -1.21 -10.70
CA ASP A 44 -16.50 -1.77 -9.65
C ASP A 44 -15.35 -2.57 -10.24
N GLN A 45 -15.60 -3.32 -11.33
CA GLN A 45 -14.55 -4.00 -12.09
C GLN A 45 -13.56 -3.03 -12.71
N ARG A 46 -14.01 -1.90 -13.27
CA ARG A 46 -13.13 -0.84 -13.80
C ARG A 46 -12.26 -0.22 -12.69
N ILE A 47 -12.82 0.00 -11.51
CA ILE A 47 -12.06 0.51 -10.35
C ILE A 47 -11.03 -0.53 -9.89
N LEU A 48 -11.42 -1.80 -9.77
CA LEU A 48 -10.50 -2.88 -9.45
C LEU A 48 -9.41 -3.03 -10.51
N GLN A 49 -9.75 -2.89 -11.80
CA GLN A 49 -8.78 -2.90 -12.90
C GLN A 49 -7.80 -1.72 -12.80
N ALA A 50 -8.27 -0.52 -12.43
CA ALA A 50 -7.41 0.64 -12.15
C ALA A 50 -6.47 0.38 -10.96
N LEU A 51 -6.98 -0.30 -9.93
CA LEU A 51 -6.21 -0.62 -8.72
C LEU A 51 -5.19 -1.74 -8.94
N THR A 52 -5.50 -2.74 -9.76
CA THR A 52 -4.69 -3.96 -9.90
C THR A 52 -3.80 -3.94 -11.13
N ASN A 53 -4.26 -3.42 -12.26
CA ASN A 53 -3.59 -3.55 -13.56
C ASN A 53 -2.94 -2.25 -14.07
N GLU A 54 -3.24 -1.11 -13.43
CA GLU A 54 -2.67 0.19 -13.80
C GLU A 54 -1.47 0.48 -12.90
N GLU A 55 -0.27 0.31 -13.46
CA GLU A 55 0.99 0.70 -12.86
C GLU A 55 1.44 2.04 -13.46
N LEU A 56 2.14 2.85 -12.66
CA LEU A 56 2.72 4.13 -13.09
C LEU A 56 3.91 3.95 -14.08
N ASN A 57 4.21 2.71 -14.47
CA ASN A 57 5.29 2.24 -15.34
C ASN A 57 5.99 3.31 -16.17
N ASP A 58 7.15 3.81 -15.73
CA ASP A 58 8.03 4.84 -16.36
C ASP A 58 7.34 6.02 -17.08
N ASP A 59 6.03 6.15 -16.91
CA ASP A 59 5.13 7.04 -17.59
C ASP A 59 5.02 8.30 -16.75
N LYS A 60 4.85 9.43 -17.44
CA LYS A 60 4.64 10.70 -16.76
C LYS A 60 3.38 10.62 -15.88
N PRO A 61 3.46 11.01 -14.60
CA PRO A 61 2.31 11.10 -13.71
C PRO A 61 1.06 11.77 -14.34
N SER A 62 1.20 12.81 -15.15
CA SER A 62 0.10 13.45 -15.88
C SER A 62 -0.59 12.54 -16.91
N GLN A 63 0.19 11.71 -17.61
CA GLN A 63 -0.35 10.74 -18.58
C GLN A 63 -1.07 9.61 -17.87
N PHE A 64 -0.49 9.11 -16.78
CA PHE A 64 -1.12 8.12 -15.89
C PHE A 64 -2.46 8.63 -15.37
N LEU A 65 -2.55 9.90 -14.97
CA LEU A 65 -3.79 10.51 -14.50
C LEU A 65 -4.88 10.59 -15.59
N ARG A 66 -4.52 10.99 -16.82
CA ARG A 66 -5.46 11.01 -17.95
C ARG A 66 -6.00 9.63 -18.28
N ARG A 67 -5.15 8.61 -18.16
CA ARG A 67 -5.53 7.21 -18.36
C ARG A 67 -6.51 6.74 -17.28
N LEU A 68 -6.25 7.06 -16.02
CA LEU A 68 -7.18 6.82 -14.91
C LEU A 68 -8.54 7.50 -15.16
N GLN A 69 -8.55 8.78 -15.56
CA GLN A 69 -9.80 9.49 -15.86
C GLN A 69 -10.60 8.82 -16.97
N ARG A 70 -9.93 8.32 -18.01
CA ARG A 70 -10.57 7.59 -19.11
C ARG A 70 -11.13 6.24 -18.64
N LEU A 71 -10.38 5.50 -17.83
CA LEU A 71 -10.78 4.18 -17.34
C LEU A 71 -11.96 4.27 -16.37
N LEU A 72 -11.93 5.25 -15.45
CA LEU A 72 -12.98 5.44 -14.45
C LEU A 72 -14.21 6.21 -14.99
N GLY A 73 -14.12 6.77 -16.20
CA GLY A 73 -15.26 7.21 -17.04
C GLY A 73 -16.45 7.77 -16.28
N GLY A 74 -16.29 8.90 -15.58
CA GLY A 74 -17.33 9.55 -14.78
C GLY A 74 -17.24 9.34 -13.27
N ALA A 75 -16.11 8.85 -12.75
CA ALA A 75 -15.80 8.95 -11.32
C ALA A 75 -15.49 10.39 -10.90
N SER A 76 -15.68 10.71 -9.61
CA SER A 76 -15.31 12.01 -9.07
C SER A 76 -13.79 12.18 -9.03
N ASP A 77 -13.33 13.42 -9.15
CA ASP A 77 -11.92 13.76 -9.03
C ASP A 77 -11.32 13.33 -7.67
N ASP A 78 -12.13 13.22 -6.61
CA ASP A 78 -11.70 12.69 -5.32
C ASP A 78 -11.25 11.22 -5.41
N ILE A 79 -12.04 10.40 -6.12
CA ILE A 79 -11.74 8.98 -6.29
C ILE A 79 -10.49 8.84 -7.16
N VAL A 80 -10.46 9.52 -8.30
CA VAL A 80 -9.32 9.48 -9.24
C VAL A 80 -8.06 10.00 -8.56
N GLY A 81 -8.15 11.09 -7.81
CA GLY A 81 -7.04 11.69 -7.07
C GLY A 81 -6.51 10.81 -5.95
N SER A 82 -7.40 10.15 -5.19
CA SER A 82 -6.97 9.20 -4.16
C SER A 82 -6.19 8.01 -4.75
N LEU A 83 -6.64 7.52 -5.91
CA LEU A 83 -6.02 6.42 -6.64
C LEU A 83 -4.67 6.83 -7.23
N PHE A 84 -4.62 8.03 -7.81
CA PHE A 84 -3.42 8.67 -8.31
C PHE A 84 -2.35 8.78 -7.21
N LEU A 85 -2.68 9.37 -6.06
CA LEU A 85 -1.75 9.53 -4.94
C LEU A 85 -1.30 8.18 -4.35
N ARG A 86 -2.17 7.18 -4.32
CA ARG A 86 -1.84 5.85 -3.80
C ARG A 86 -0.83 5.11 -4.68
N LYS A 87 -0.81 5.42 -5.98
CA LYS A 87 0.06 4.79 -6.98
C LYS A 87 1.40 5.51 -7.16
N LEU A 88 1.54 6.73 -6.65
CA LEU A 88 2.81 7.46 -6.67
C LEU A 88 3.81 6.94 -5.62
N PRO A 89 5.11 6.94 -5.95
CA PRO A 89 6.17 6.72 -4.97
C PRO A 89 6.07 7.69 -3.78
N LEU A 90 6.43 7.21 -2.58
CA LEU A 90 6.34 7.98 -1.34
C LEU A 90 7.01 9.37 -1.41
N PRO A 91 8.23 9.54 -1.97
CA PRO A 91 8.90 10.84 -2.02
C PRO A 91 8.10 11.89 -2.81
N ILE A 92 7.51 11.46 -3.92
CA ILE A 92 6.71 12.32 -4.79
C ILE A 92 5.40 12.68 -4.08
N ARG A 93 4.75 11.71 -3.43
CA ARG A 93 3.52 11.96 -2.65
C ARG A 93 3.75 12.95 -1.51
N THR A 94 4.89 12.87 -0.82
CA THR A 94 5.23 13.82 0.26
C THR A 94 5.48 15.23 -0.27
N ALA A 95 6.09 15.36 -1.45
CA ALA A 95 6.32 16.66 -2.08
C ALA A 95 5.00 17.33 -2.53
N LEU A 96 3.95 16.55 -2.78
CA LEU A 96 2.62 17.03 -3.17
C LEU A 96 1.72 17.47 -2.00
N LEU A 97 2.09 17.19 -0.75
CA LEU A 97 1.28 17.56 0.43
C LEU A 97 0.88 19.05 0.50
N PRO A 98 1.76 20.00 0.14
CA PRO A 98 1.42 21.43 0.13
C PRO A 98 0.53 21.85 -1.05
N PHE A 99 0.40 21.01 -2.08
CA PHE A 99 -0.27 21.34 -3.34
C PHE A 99 -1.62 20.61 -3.46
N GLN A 100 -2.52 20.82 -2.50
CA GLN A 100 -3.85 20.19 -2.50
C GLN A 100 -4.96 21.07 -3.12
N ASP A 101 -4.76 22.38 -3.11
CA ASP A 101 -5.70 23.37 -3.67
C ASP A 101 -5.83 23.35 -5.21
N PRO A 102 -4.76 23.14 -6.00
CA PRO A 102 -4.90 23.19 -7.45
C PRO A 102 -5.68 21.99 -7.99
N PRO A 103 -6.30 22.13 -9.18
CA PRO A 103 -7.01 21.05 -9.84
C PRO A 103 -6.11 19.84 -10.07
N LEU A 104 -6.74 18.67 -10.09
CA LEU A 104 -6.05 17.38 -10.13
C LEU A 104 -5.06 17.26 -11.31
N MET A 105 -5.37 17.84 -12.47
CA MET A 105 -4.49 17.86 -13.63
C MET A 105 -3.21 18.69 -13.39
N GLU A 106 -3.35 19.89 -12.81
CA GLU A 106 -2.22 20.77 -12.51
C GLU A 106 -1.31 20.15 -11.46
N ARG A 107 -1.90 19.46 -10.46
CA ARG A 107 -1.15 18.65 -9.51
C ARG A 107 -0.34 17.55 -10.20
N ALA A 108 -0.89 16.90 -11.22
CA ALA A 108 -0.16 15.89 -11.98
C ALA A 108 0.97 16.48 -12.82
N GLU A 109 0.81 17.69 -13.36
CA GLU A 109 1.88 18.41 -14.05
C GLU A 109 3.02 18.82 -13.09
N LEU A 110 2.68 19.26 -11.87
CA LEU A 110 3.68 19.49 -10.82
C LEU A 110 4.39 18.18 -10.44
N THR A 111 3.65 17.08 -10.41
CA THR A 111 4.19 15.75 -10.15
C THR A 111 5.20 15.34 -11.22
N ASP A 112 4.94 15.64 -12.49
CA ASP A 112 5.88 15.40 -13.60
C ASP A 112 7.20 16.16 -13.39
N GLN A 113 7.11 17.42 -12.95
CA GLN A 113 8.29 18.25 -12.66
C GLN A 113 9.07 17.69 -11.47
N ILE A 114 8.39 17.31 -10.39
CA ILE A 114 9.02 16.68 -9.22
C ILE A 114 9.70 15.37 -9.61
N ALA A 115 9.05 14.55 -10.45
CA ALA A 115 9.59 13.29 -10.95
C ALA A 115 10.82 13.52 -11.84
N ALA A 116 10.83 14.54 -12.70
CA ALA A 116 11.98 14.90 -13.53
C ALA A 116 13.17 15.44 -12.72
N LEU A 117 12.90 16.08 -11.58
CA LEU A 117 13.92 16.59 -10.66
C LEU A 117 14.44 15.54 -9.69
N GLN A 118 13.76 14.38 -9.56
CA GLN A 118 14.36 13.26 -8.84
C GLN A 118 15.63 12.88 -9.59
N PRO A 119 16.81 12.95 -8.95
CA PRO A 119 18.02 12.51 -9.61
C PRO A 119 17.77 11.07 -10.06
N THR A 120 18.12 10.76 -11.32
CA THR A 120 18.36 9.41 -11.79
C THR A 120 19.58 8.90 -11.03
N THR A 121 19.44 8.72 -9.72
CA THR A 121 20.42 8.02 -8.92
C THR A 121 20.30 6.60 -9.41
N ALA A 122 21.18 6.25 -10.37
CA ALA A 122 21.63 4.90 -10.55
C ALA A 122 21.66 4.27 -9.16
N ILE A 123 20.92 3.19 -9.01
CA ILE A 123 20.82 2.38 -7.80
C ILE A 123 22.23 1.86 -7.50
N ASN A 124 23.08 2.70 -6.94
CA ASN A 124 24.46 2.43 -6.61
C ASN A 124 24.71 3.09 -5.26
N ALA A 125 24.80 2.21 -4.25
CA ALA A 125 25.22 2.43 -2.87
C ALA A 125 24.27 3.20 -1.93
N VAL A 126 23.10 2.60 -1.63
CA VAL A 126 22.58 2.60 -0.24
C VAL A 126 23.20 1.41 0.50
N SER A 127 24.54 1.29 0.53
CA SER A 127 25.18 0.23 1.31
C SER A 127 25.30 0.61 2.79
N SER A 128 25.28 1.90 3.12
CA SER A 128 25.47 2.33 4.51
C SER A 128 24.21 2.23 5.38
N ASP A 129 23.00 2.31 4.79
CA ASP A 129 21.75 2.23 5.57
C ASP A 129 21.15 0.81 5.57
N ASN A 130 21.39 0.00 4.54
CA ASN A 130 20.99 -1.40 4.53
C ASN A 130 21.65 -2.17 5.67
N GLY A 131 22.94 -1.96 5.95
CA GLY A 131 23.59 -2.59 7.09
C GLY A 131 22.96 -2.22 8.44
N ARG A 132 22.48 -0.97 8.59
CA ARG A 132 21.79 -0.50 9.81
C ARG A 132 20.38 -1.04 9.92
N PHE A 133 19.67 -1.14 8.80
CA PHE A 133 18.34 -1.74 8.72
C PHE A 133 18.39 -3.25 8.95
N GLU A 134 19.34 -3.96 8.33
CA GLU A 134 19.60 -5.39 8.55
C GLU A 134 20.03 -5.64 10.00
N SER A 135 20.91 -4.81 10.57
CA SER A 135 21.27 -4.90 11.99
C SER A 135 20.06 -4.72 12.91
N ARG A 136 19.13 -3.83 12.53
CA ARG A 136 17.86 -3.64 13.26
C ARG A 136 16.93 -4.84 13.09
N LEU A 137 16.83 -5.41 11.88
CA LEU A 137 16.03 -6.60 11.60
C LEU A 137 16.55 -7.82 12.35
N GLU A 138 17.85 -8.08 12.34
CA GLU A 138 18.50 -9.17 13.08
C GLU A 138 18.31 -9.00 14.58
N ARG A 139 18.41 -7.77 15.09
CA ARG A 139 18.09 -7.47 16.50
C ARG A 139 16.63 -7.74 16.84
N LEU A 140 15.70 -7.46 15.93
CA LEU A 140 14.27 -7.72 16.08
C LEU A 140 13.99 -9.22 16.08
N LYS A 141 14.62 -9.97 15.18
CA LYS A 141 14.55 -11.43 15.08
C LYS A 141 15.09 -12.11 16.34
N SER A 142 16.25 -11.64 16.83
CA SER A 142 16.84 -12.12 18.08
C SER A 142 15.95 -11.84 19.30
N LEU A 143 15.30 -10.67 19.37
CA LEU A 143 14.33 -10.36 20.42
C LEU A 143 13.11 -11.29 20.36
N PHE A 144 12.64 -11.61 19.16
CA PHE A 144 11.49 -12.49 18.98
C PHE A 144 11.83 -13.94 19.39
N GLU A 145 12.98 -14.46 18.96
CA GLU A 145 13.48 -15.77 19.40
C GLU A 145 13.64 -15.83 20.92
N LYS A 146 14.21 -14.80 21.53
CA LYS A 146 14.34 -14.73 22.99
C LYS A 146 12.98 -14.68 23.69
N PHE A 147 12.01 -13.97 23.12
CA PHE A 147 10.66 -13.90 23.66
C PHE A 147 9.93 -15.24 23.58
N LEU A 148 10.12 -16.00 22.50
CA LEU A 148 9.59 -17.35 22.34
C LEU A 148 10.29 -18.34 23.30
N GLN A 149 11.62 -18.27 23.42
CA GLN A 149 12.38 -19.14 24.33
C GLN A 149 12.00 -18.94 25.80
N CYS A 150 11.63 -17.72 26.21
CA CYS A 150 11.13 -17.42 27.55
C CYS A 150 9.71 -17.96 27.81
N ARG A 151 8.93 -18.26 26.76
CA ARG A 151 7.57 -18.78 26.89
C ARG A 151 7.54 -20.31 27.07
N ASP A 152 8.59 -21.01 26.62
CA ASP A 152 8.75 -22.46 26.73
C ASP A 152 9.68 -22.90 27.88
N GLN A 153 9.77 -22.14 28.98
CA GLN A 153 10.34 -22.67 30.21
C GLN A 153 9.23 -23.34 31.05
N PRO A 154 9.13 -24.69 31.05
CA PRO A 154 8.39 -25.38 32.09
C PRO A 154 9.06 -25.05 33.43
N ALA A 155 8.24 -24.69 34.41
CA ALA A 155 8.67 -24.48 35.77
C ALA A 155 9.27 -25.79 36.32
N ASP A 156 10.60 -25.90 36.32
CA ASP A 156 11.29 -27.02 36.95
C ASP A 156 11.67 -26.65 38.39
N ASP A 157 10.78 -27.09 39.28
CA ASP A 157 10.83 -26.98 40.73
C ASP A 157 11.87 -27.94 41.33
N HIS A 158 13.16 -27.62 41.31
CA HIS A 158 14.19 -28.45 41.96
C HIS A 158 15.05 -27.69 42.98
N ARG A 159 14.46 -27.58 44.18
CA ARG A 159 15.04 -27.81 45.52
C ARG A 159 16.53 -27.50 45.74
N HIS A 160 16.74 -26.53 46.64
CA HIS A 160 17.96 -26.33 47.42
C HIS A 160 18.56 -27.62 48.01
N PRO A 161 19.89 -27.65 48.15
CA PRO A 161 20.47 -28.05 49.42
C PRO A 161 21.36 -26.95 50.02
N ARG A 162 21.14 -26.76 51.33
CA ARG A 162 22.02 -26.03 52.25
C ARG A 162 23.27 -26.87 52.55
N SER A 163 24.44 -26.22 52.55
CA SER A 163 25.61 -26.46 53.43
C SER A 163 26.85 -25.85 52.76
N SER A 164 27.84 -25.24 53.39
CA SER A 164 28.12 -24.87 54.78
C SER A 164 29.50 -24.17 54.79
N ARG A 165 29.81 -23.46 55.88
CA ARG A 165 31.15 -23.12 56.41
C ARG A 165 31.89 -21.86 55.88
N SER A 166 31.60 -20.73 56.56
CA SER A 166 32.43 -19.93 57.51
C SER A 166 33.93 -19.62 57.23
N PRO A 167 34.58 -18.69 57.98
CA PRO A 167 35.25 -17.50 57.41
C PRO A 167 36.77 -17.50 57.66
N THR A 168 37.51 -16.57 57.04
CA THR A 168 38.87 -16.27 57.49
C THR A 168 39.17 -14.79 57.42
N THR A 169 39.38 -14.23 58.61
CA THR A 169 40.14 -13.00 58.87
C THR A 169 41.62 -13.31 58.74
N ASP A 170 42.38 -12.55 57.96
CA ASP A 170 43.78 -12.30 58.32
C ASP A 170 44.21 -10.86 57.98
N ARG A 171 44.83 -10.25 58.99
CA ARG A 171 45.45 -8.92 59.03
C ARG A 171 46.95 -9.15 59.06
N ARG A 172 47.74 -8.70 58.08
CA ARG A 172 49.13 -8.18 58.23
C ARG A 172 49.41 -7.30 57.00
N ARG A 173 49.57 -5.97 57.04
CA ARG A 173 50.61 -5.12 57.67
C ARG A 173 52.03 -5.56 57.29
N TRP A 174 52.76 -4.73 56.55
CA TRP A 174 54.20 -4.29 56.62
C TRP A 174 54.46 -3.50 55.31
N LEU A 175 54.48 -2.16 55.34
CA LEU A 175 55.63 -1.23 55.43
C LEU A 175 56.64 -1.26 54.26
N SER A 176 56.85 -0.07 53.69
CA SER A 176 57.75 0.41 52.61
C SER A 176 59.25 0.11 52.85
N PRO A 177 60.19 0.35 51.89
CA PRO A 177 60.63 1.67 51.36
C PRO A 177 60.90 1.63 49.82
N THR A 178 61.17 2.70 49.07
CA THR A 178 62.08 3.86 49.18
C THR A 178 61.57 5.02 48.34
#